data_AF-A0A7C9E116-F1
#
_entry.id   AF-A0A7C9E116-F1
#
_cell.length_a   1.000
_cell.length_b   1.000
_cell.length_c   1.000
_cell.angle_alpha   90.00
_cell.angle_beta   90.00
_cell.angle_gamma   90.00
#
_symmetry.space_group_name_H-M   'P 1'
#
loop_
_entity.id
_entity.type
_entity.pdbx_description
1 polymer ?
#
loop_
_entity_poly.entity_id
_entity_poly.type
_entity_poly.pdbx_seq_one_letter_code
_entity_poly.pdbx_strand_id
1 'polypeptide(L)'
;FYKLHGTSPYAYYGTDSRSNKLFNNAMADMSTLVMKKIIDSYKGFEGVKTLVDMGGNRGASLSMIISKYPHIKGINFDLPHVVTDRSDFPSIHMTLDMLQHYLLLLGLMEK
;
A
#
# COMPACT_ATOMS: atom_id res chain seq x y z
N PHE A 1 -17.27 -12.89 4.25
CA PHE A 1 -16.73 -13.00 2.89
C PHE A 1 -16.54 -14.47 2.47
N TYR A 2 -15.68 -15.24 3.13
CA TYR A 2 -15.44 -16.68 2.83
C TYR A 2 -16.72 -17.53 2.69
N LYS A 3 -17.69 -17.39 3.59
CA LYS A 3 -18.96 -18.14 3.51
C LYS A 3 -19.76 -17.89 2.22
N LEU A 4 -19.61 -16.71 1.60
CA LEU A 4 -20.37 -16.31 0.41
C LEU A 4 -19.56 -16.44 -0.89
N HIS A 5 -18.25 -16.18 -0.83
CA HIS A 5 -17.39 -16.11 -2.01
C HIS A 5 -16.32 -17.20 -2.07
N GLY A 6 -16.22 -18.07 -1.05
CA GLY A 6 -15.24 -19.16 -0.99
C GLY A 6 -13.78 -18.74 -0.82
N THR A 7 -13.49 -17.44 -0.78
CA THR A 7 -12.14 -16.89 -0.75
C THR A 7 -12.04 -15.65 0.16
N SER A 8 -10.84 -15.10 0.33
CA SER A 8 -10.63 -13.84 1.04
C SER A 8 -11.08 -12.64 0.18
N PRO A 9 -11.45 -11.50 0.79
CA PRO A 9 -11.79 -10.29 0.04
C PRO A 9 -10.71 -9.87 -0.95
N TYR A 10 -9.43 -9.87 -0.54
CA TYR A 10 -8.32 -9.43 -1.40
C TYR A 10 -8.06 -10.37 -2.57
N ALA A 11 -8.17 -11.69 -2.35
CA ALA A 11 -8.08 -12.66 -3.43
C ALA A 11 -9.26 -12.50 -4.41
N TYR A 12 -10.45 -12.18 -3.92
CA TYR A 12 -11.62 -11.89 -4.75
C TYR A 12 -11.50 -10.58 -5.54
N TYR A 13 -10.96 -9.52 -4.92
CA TYR A 13 -10.72 -8.26 -5.64
C TYR A 13 -9.71 -8.46 -6.78
N GLY A 14 -8.74 -9.36 -6.61
CA GLY A 14 -7.84 -9.76 -7.70
C GLY A 14 -8.53 -10.43 -8.89
N THR A 15 -9.76 -10.96 -8.74
CA THR A 15 -10.51 -11.61 -9.84
C THR A 15 -11.61 -10.73 -10.43
N ASP A 16 -12.14 -9.74 -9.70
CA ASP A 16 -13.18 -8.83 -10.17
C ASP A 16 -12.72 -7.36 -10.23
N SER A 17 -12.46 -6.88 -11.44
CA SER A 17 -11.93 -5.53 -11.68
C SER A 17 -12.85 -4.40 -11.18
N ARG A 18 -14.17 -4.61 -11.17
CA ARG A 18 -15.13 -3.62 -10.68
C ARG A 18 -15.02 -3.46 -9.17
N SER A 19 -15.02 -4.58 -8.43
CA SER A 19 -14.85 -4.59 -6.99
C SER A 19 -13.47 -4.07 -6.58
N ASN A 20 -12.41 -4.44 -7.31
CA ASN A 20 -11.06 -3.92 -7.09
C ASN A 20 -11.01 -2.39 -7.17
N LYS A 21 -11.55 -1.81 -8.26
CA LYS A 21 -11.56 -0.35 -8.45
C LYS A 21 -12.37 0.35 -7.38
N LEU A 22 -13.55 -0.17 -7.06
CA LEU A 22 -14.40 0.40 -6.01
C LEU A 22 -13.69 0.40 -4.65
N PHE A 23 -13.08 -0.72 -4.29
CA PHE A 23 -12.33 -0.87 -3.04
C PHE A 23 -11.13 0.08 -2.99
N ASN A 24 -10.29 0.09 -4.03
CA ASN A 24 -9.08 0.93 -4.07
C ASN A 24 -9.43 2.43 -4.03
N ASN A 25 -10.49 2.86 -4.71
CA ASN A 25 -10.95 4.25 -4.65
C ASN A 25 -11.42 4.61 -3.24
N ALA A 26 -12.29 3.79 -2.63
CA ALA A 26 -12.81 4.05 -1.29
C ALA A 26 -11.68 4.11 -0.24
N MET A 27 -10.69 3.22 -0.34
CA MET A 27 -9.53 3.21 0.55
C MET A 27 -8.64 4.44 0.34
N ALA A 28 -8.43 4.89 -0.89
CA ALA A 28 -7.66 6.09 -1.19
C ALA A 28 -8.31 7.37 -0.62
N ASP A 29 -9.63 7.51 -0.77
CA ASP A 29 -10.39 8.64 -0.24
C ASP A 29 -10.33 8.70 1.28
N MET A 30 -10.59 7.57 1.94
CA MET A 30 -10.51 7.48 3.40
C MET A 30 -9.10 7.75 3.93
N SER A 31 -8.09 7.16 3.28
CA SER A 31 -6.68 7.37 3.65
C SER A 31 -6.30 8.84 3.52
N THR A 32 -6.71 9.50 2.45
CA THR A 32 -6.45 10.92 2.24
C THR A 32 -7.05 11.78 3.35
N LEU A 33 -8.30 11.50 3.75
CA LEU A 33 -8.97 12.23 4.82
C LEU A 33 -8.27 12.07 6.17
N VAL A 34 -7.88 10.84 6.51
CA VAL A 34 -7.19 10.55 7.78
C VAL A 34 -5.77 11.13 7.77
N MET A 35 -5.03 10.94 6.69
CA MET A 35 -3.64 11.36 6.58
C MET A 35 -3.48 12.88 6.63
N LYS A 36 -4.46 13.66 6.15
CA LYS A 36 -4.45 15.13 6.33
C LYS A 36 -4.29 15.51 7.80
N LYS A 37 -5.07 14.88 8.69
CA LYS A 37 -4.99 15.16 10.13
C LYS A 37 -3.70 14.66 10.77
N ILE A 38 -3.25 13.46 10.38
CA ILE A 38 -2.01 12.88 10.91
C ILE A 38 -0.82 13.76 10.56
N ILE A 39 -0.70 14.14 9.30
CA ILE A 39 0.43 14.93 8.79
C ILE A 39 0.56 16.27 9.53
N ASP A 40 -0.55 16.89 9.94
CA ASP A 40 -0.52 18.17 10.64
C ASP A 40 -0.21 18.06 12.14
N SER A 41 -0.52 16.93 12.78
CA SER A 41 -0.39 16.76 14.23
C SER A 41 0.76 15.87 14.66
N TYR A 42 1.24 14.98 13.78
CA TYR A 42 2.26 13.99 14.09
C TYR A 42 3.62 14.39 13.51
N LYS A 43 4.62 14.53 14.39
CA LYS A 43 6.00 14.89 14.03
C LYS A 43 6.95 13.71 13.88
N GLY A 44 6.49 12.47 14.11
CA GLY A 44 7.39 11.31 14.10
C GLY A 44 7.94 10.93 12.72
N PHE A 45 7.59 11.68 11.66
CA PHE A 45 8.26 11.59 10.35
C PHE A 45 9.52 12.46 10.26
N GLU A 46 9.74 13.39 11.18
CA GLU A 46 10.94 14.24 11.19
C GLU A 46 12.20 13.39 11.39
N GLY A 47 13.19 13.54 10.49
CA GLY A 47 14.45 12.81 10.56
C GLY A 47 14.39 11.38 10.01
N VAL A 48 13.22 10.90 9.58
CA VAL A 48 13.09 9.62 8.86
C VAL A 48 13.83 9.74 7.53
N LYS A 49 14.64 8.73 7.19
CA LYS A 49 15.36 8.67 5.90
C LYS A 49 14.63 7.86 4.85
N THR A 50 14.04 6.75 5.27
CA THR A 50 13.32 5.82 4.40
C THR A 50 12.02 5.42 5.10
N LEU A 51 10.92 5.45 4.38
CA LEU A 51 9.61 5.02 4.86
C LEU A 51 9.04 3.96 3.92
N VAL A 52 8.60 2.85 4.49
CA VAL A 52 7.92 1.76 3.78
C VAL A 52 6.46 1.74 4.19
N ASP A 53 5.56 1.93 3.22
CA ASP A 53 4.11 1.83 3.40
C ASP A 53 3.65 0.42 3.03
N MET A 54 3.39 -0.42 4.04
CA MET A 54 3.04 -1.83 3.89
C MET A 54 1.51 -1.99 3.78
N GLY A 55 1.02 -2.47 2.64
CA GLY A 55 -0.39 -2.44 2.30
C GLY A 55 -0.88 -1.03 1.90
N GLY A 56 0.02 -0.22 1.33
CA GLY A 56 -0.23 1.20 1.05
C GLY A 56 -1.15 1.46 -0.15
N ASN A 57 -1.69 0.40 -0.77
CA ASN A 57 -2.57 0.45 -1.92
C ASN A 57 -1.93 1.24 -3.08
N ARG A 58 -2.62 2.23 -3.65
CA ARG A 58 -2.08 3.15 -4.67
C ARG A 58 -1.11 4.21 -4.12
N GLY A 59 -0.72 4.13 -2.84
CA GLY A 59 0.31 4.99 -2.25
C GLY A 59 -0.15 6.40 -1.90
N ALA A 60 -1.46 6.63 -1.74
CA ALA A 60 -2.00 7.95 -1.39
C ALA A 60 -1.42 8.49 -0.07
N SER A 61 -1.35 7.64 0.95
CA SER A 61 -0.79 7.99 2.26
C SER A 61 0.69 8.38 2.17
N LEU A 62 1.50 7.49 1.60
CA LEU A 62 2.92 7.73 1.39
C LEU A 62 3.19 9.00 0.57
N SER A 63 2.42 9.23 -0.50
CA SER A 63 2.52 10.41 -1.36
C SER A 63 2.35 11.71 -0.56
N MET A 64 1.36 11.75 0.34
CA MET A 64 1.15 12.92 1.19
C MET A 64 2.30 13.13 2.19
N ILE A 65 2.87 12.05 2.75
CA ILE A 65 3.99 12.13 3.68
C ILE A 65 5.23 12.68 2.96
N ILE A 66 5.62 12.08 1.83
CA ILE A 66 6.82 12.52 1.09
C ILE A 66 6.65 13.92 0.50
N SER A 67 5.42 14.36 0.21
CA SER A 67 5.14 15.74 -0.21
C SER A 67 5.45 16.75 0.89
N LYS A 68 5.19 16.41 2.17
CA LYS A 68 5.57 17.27 3.31
C LYS A 68 7.03 17.10 3.72
N TYR A 69 7.57 15.90 3.57
CA TYR A 69 8.93 15.53 3.97
C TYR A 69 9.73 15.01 2.77
N PRO A 70 10.16 15.89 1.84
CA PRO A 70 10.76 15.48 0.56
C PRO A 70 12.12 14.80 0.70
N HIS A 71 12.74 14.83 1.88
CA HIS A 71 13.97 14.10 2.18
C HIS A 71 13.73 12.59 2.42
N ILE A 72 12.49 12.18 2.66
CA ILE A 72 12.15 10.77 2.89
C ILE A 72 12.14 10.02 1.56
N LYS A 73 12.92 8.94 1.48
CA LYS A 73 12.80 7.95 0.41
C LYS A 73 11.58 7.06 0.68
N GLY A 74 10.53 7.25 -0.11
CA GLY A 74 9.29 6.48 0.00
C GLY A 74 9.30 5.16 -0.80
N ILE A 75 8.85 4.08 -0.16
CA ILE A 75 8.62 2.77 -0.76
C ILE A 75 7.17 2.37 -0.47
N ASN A 76 6.37 2.15 -1.50
CA ASN A 76 4.99 1.66 -1.36
C ASN A 76 4.94 0.16 -1.66
N PHE A 77 4.23 -0.61 -0.84
CA PHE A 77 4.23 -2.07 -0.90
C PHE A 77 2.81 -2.62 -0.87
N ASP A 78 2.36 -3.33 -1.92
CA ASP A 78 1.01 -3.92 -1.97
C ASP A 78 0.93 -5.14 -2.91
N LEU A 79 -0.22 -5.78 -3.07
CA LEU A 79 -0.42 -6.94 -3.94
C LEU A 79 -0.25 -6.56 -5.42
N PRO A 80 0.22 -7.48 -6.29
CA PRO A 80 0.46 -7.17 -7.71
C PRO A 80 -0.74 -6.57 -8.44
N HIS A 81 -1.95 -7.05 -8.15
CA HIS A 81 -3.20 -6.58 -8.76
C HIS A 81 -3.65 -5.19 -8.27
N VAL A 82 -3.02 -4.66 -7.22
CA VAL A 82 -3.25 -3.31 -6.69
C VAL A 82 -2.23 -2.35 -7.28
N VAL A 83 -0.96 -2.76 -7.35
CA VAL A 83 0.15 -1.95 -7.89
C VAL A 83 0.06 -1.74 -9.41
N THR A 84 -0.57 -2.65 -10.14
CA THR A 84 -0.75 -2.56 -11.61
C THR A 84 -1.77 -1.48 -12.02
N ASP A 85 -2.64 -1.04 -11.10
CA ASP A 85 -3.59 0.06 -11.30
C ASP A 85 -2.94 1.38 -10.82
N ARG A 86 -1.92 1.81 -11.58
CA ARG A 86 -0.92 2.82 -11.17
C ARG A 86 -1.47 4.22 -10.88
N SER A 87 -0.80 4.90 -9.94
CA SER A 87 -0.76 6.36 -9.77
C SER A 87 0.66 6.88 -10.01
N ASP A 88 0.80 8.09 -10.56
CA ASP A 88 2.05 8.71 -11.05
C ASP A 88 3.01 9.25 -9.95
N PHE A 89 2.98 8.69 -8.74
CA PHE A 89 3.77 9.23 -7.62
C PHE A 89 5.24 8.79 -7.67
N PRO A 90 6.19 9.65 -7.25
CA PRO A 90 7.62 9.34 -7.21
C PRO A 90 8.00 8.45 -6.01
N SER A 91 7.34 7.29 -5.89
CA SER A 91 7.66 6.25 -4.90
C SER A 91 7.98 4.92 -5.59
N ILE A 92 8.92 4.18 -5.01
CA ILE A 92 9.25 2.82 -5.50
C ILE A 92 8.11 1.91 -5.07
N HIS A 93 7.43 1.29 -6.03
CA HIS A 93 6.37 0.32 -5.77
C HIS A 93 6.94 -1.09 -5.83
N MET A 94 6.71 -1.88 -4.79
CA MET A 94 7.12 -3.28 -4.72
C MET A 94 5.91 -4.16 -4.35
N THR A 95 5.88 -5.39 -4.86
CA THR A 95 4.71 -6.26 -4.68
C THR A 95 4.88 -7.22 -3.49
N LEU A 96 3.78 -7.51 -2.77
CA LEU A 96 3.73 -8.44 -1.64
C LEU A 96 4.31 -9.83 -1.94
N ASP A 97 4.10 -10.32 -3.16
CA ASP A 97 4.70 -11.56 -3.63
C ASP A 97 6.25 -11.52 -3.62
N MET A 98 6.88 -10.34 -3.81
CA MET A 98 8.34 -10.20 -3.72
C MET A 98 8.85 -10.34 -2.28
N LEU A 99 8.12 -9.85 -1.28
CA LEU A 99 8.52 -10.02 0.13
C LEU A 99 8.28 -11.45 0.58
N GLN A 100 7.17 -12.08 0.19
CA GLN A 100 6.96 -13.50 0.46
C GLN A 100 8.07 -14.34 -0.18
N HIS A 101 8.41 -14.08 -1.45
CA HIS A 101 9.50 -14.77 -2.14
C HIS A 101 10.88 -14.51 -1.48
N TYR A 102 11.17 -13.27 -1.07
CA TYR A 102 12.41 -12.93 -0.37
C TYR A 102 12.52 -13.59 1.01
N LEU A 103 11.44 -13.62 1.78
CA LEU A 103 11.40 -14.30 3.08
C LEU A 103 11.52 -15.83 2.93
N LEU A 104 10.97 -16.41 1.86
CA LEU A 104 11.21 -17.80 1.47
C LEU A 104 12.68 -18.03 1.11
N LEU A 105 13.31 -17.15 0.33
CA LEU A 105 14.74 -17.24 -0.01
C LEU A 105 15.66 -17.13 1.21
N LEU A 106 15.27 -16.32 2.21
CA LEU A 106 15.98 -16.20 3.48
C LEU A 106 15.68 -17.34 4.47
N GLY A 107 14.75 -18.25 4.16
CA GLY A 107 14.35 -19.34 5.06
C GLY A 107 13.58 -18.86 6.30
N LEU A 108 13.00 -17.67 6.25
CA LEU A 108 12.25 -17.06 7.36
C LEU A 108 10.75 -17.38 7.31
N MET A 109 10.28 -18.05 6.26
CA MET A 109 8.93 -18.63 6.14
C MET A 109 8.99 -19.98 5.43
N GLU A 110 8.12 -20.91 5.84
CA GLU A 110 7.90 -22.19 5.15
C GLU A 110 6.86 -22.02 4.02
N LYS A 111 6.85 -22.97 3.06
CA LYS A 111 5.96 -22.98 1.89
C LYS A 111 4.50 -23.22 2.23
#